data_AF-A0A9Q4L445-F1
#
_entry.id   AF-A0A9Q4L445-F1
#
_cell.length_a   1.000
_cell.length_b   1.000
_cell.length_c   1.000
_cell.angle_alpha   90.00
_cell.angle_beta   90.00
_cell.angle_gamma   90.00
#
_symmetry.space_group_name_H-M   'P 1'
#
loop_
_entity.id
_entity.type
_entity.pdbx_description
1 polymer ?
#
loop_
_entity_poly.entity_id
_entity_poly.type
_entity_poly.pdbx_seq_one_letter_code
_entity_poly.pdbx_strand_id
1 'polypeptide(L)'
;MGRRLRPDGARQRQRPHRRLHQLEAELEENGQRLVRLENTLRHVVRTTADVSVGGPCQCGESLVIVTKHSLYCPECSYQRTV
;
A
#
# COMPACT_ATOMS: atom_id res chain seq x y z
N MET A 1 -8.59 -40.43 41.80
CA MET A 1 -8.87 -40.23 40.35
C MET A 1 -8.93 -38.72 40.06
N GLY A 2 -7.78 -38.04 39.86
CA GLY A 2 -7.75 -36.61 39.55
C GLY A 2 -7.51 -36.38 38.06
N ARG A 3 -8.57 -36.00 37.32
CA ARG A 3 -8.44 -35.63 35.90
C ARG A 3 -7.73 -34.28 35.79
N ARG A 4 -6.49 -34.28 35.28
CA ARG A 4 -5.74 -33.08 34.93
C ARG A 4 -6.44 -32.42 33.72
N LEU A 5 -7.01 -31.24 33.92
CA LEU A 5 -7.56 -30.42 32.83
C LEU A 5 -6.40 -29.94 31.95
N ARG A 6 -6.42 -30.31 30.67
CA ARG A 6 -5.41 -29.94 29.66
C ARG A 6 -5.34 -28.41 29.48
N PRO A 7 -4.16 -27.78 29.47
CA PRO A 7 -3.99 -26.34 29.20
C PRO A 7 -4.05 -25.95 27.71
N ASP A 8 -4.40 -26.87 26.81
CA ASP A 8 -4.28 -26.69 25.35
C ASP A 8 -5.21 -25.60 24.78
N GLY A 9 -6.41 -25.42 25.34
CA GLY A 9 -7.38 -24.44 24.83
C GLY A 9 -6.95 -22.98 24.97
N ALA A 10 -6.20 -22.65 26.04
CA ALA A 10 -5.72 -21.28 26.27
C ALA A 10 -4.58 -20.91 25.30
N ARG A 11 -3.65 -21.86 25.05
CA ARG A 11 -2.57 -21.67 24.07
C ARG A 11 -3.10 -21.61 22.63
N GLN A 12 -4.16 -22.36 22.33
CA GLN A 12 -4.75 -22.37 20.98
C GLN A 12 -5.52 -21.07 20.67
N ARG A 13 -6.18 -20.45 21.65
CA ARG A 13 -6.86 -19.14 21.48
C ARG A 13 -5.89 -17.95 21.42
N GLN A 14 -4.73 -18.03 22.04
CA GLN A 14 -3.72 -16.95 22.00
C GLN A 14 -3.08 -16.79 20.61
N ARG A 15 -3.02 -17.84 19.80
CA ARG A 15 -2.40 -17.78 18.46
C ARG A 15 -3.18 -16.90 17.48
N PRO A 16 -4.52 -17.05 17.32
CA PRO A 16 -5.33 -16.14 16.52
C PRO A 16 -5.20 -14.68 16.95
N HIS A 17 -5.26 -14.39 18.26
CA HIS A 17 -5.15 -13.02 18.77
C HIS A 17 -3.79 -12.40 18.48
N ARG A 18 -2.69 -13.15 18.64
CA ARG A 18 -1.35 -12.66 18.28
C ARG A 18 -1.23 -12.38 16.78
N ARG A 19 -1.79 -13.25 15.94
CA ARG A 19 -1.77 -13.06 14.49
C ARG A 19 -2.61 -11.85 14.06
N LEU A 20 -3.76 -11.64 14.68
CA LEU A 20 -4.59 -10.45 14.43
C LEU A 20 -3.85 -9.17 14.79
N HIS A 21 -3.25 -9.10 15.99
CA HIS A 21 -2.46 -7.93 16.38
C HIS A 21 -1.24 -7.68 15.49
N GLN A 22 -0.59 -8.74 15.00
CA GLN A 22 0.49 -8.60 14.02
C GLN A 22 -0.02 -8.01 12.70
N LEU A 23 -1.14 -8.52 12.18
CA LEU A 23 -1.76 -8.01 10.95
C LEU A 23 -2.25 -6.56 11.12
N GLU A 24 -2.79 -6.20 12.27
CA GLU A 24 -3.19 -4.83 12.60
C GLU A 24 -1.98 -3.88 12.60
N ALA A 25 -0.88 -4.29 13.23
CA ALA A 25 0.37 -3.53 13.25
C ALA A 25 0.97 -3.37 11.84
N GLU A 26 1.00 -4.44 11.05
CA GLU A 26 1.46 -4.40 9.65
C GLU A 26 0.57 -3.50 8.79
N LEU A 27 -0.74 -3.51 9.01
CA LEU A 27 -1.67 -2.65 8.29
C LEU A 27 -1.43 -1.17 8.63
N GLU A 28 -1.24 -0.87 9.92
CA GLU A 28 -0.95 0.49 10.38
C GLU A 28 0.40 0.98 9.84
N GLU A 29 1.44 0.15 9.89
CA GLU A 29 2.76 0.47 9.34
C GLU A 29 2.70 0.72 7.83
N ASN A 30 2.01 -0.15 7.08
CA ASN A 30 1.83 0.01 5.65
C ASN A 30 1.01 1.27 5.33
N GLY A 31 -0.02 1.58 6.10
CA GLY A 31 -0.79 2.81 5.99
C GLY A 31 0.08 4.05 6.17
N GLN A 32 0.92 4.08 7.21
CA GLN A 32 1.87 5.17 7.44
C GLN A 32 2.89 5.29 6.30
N ARG A 33 3.36 4.16 5.77
CA ARG A 33 4.31 4.14 4.64
C ARG A 33 3.68 4.72 3.38
N LEU A 34 2.43 4.38 3.06
CA LEU A 34 1.69 4.94 1.94
C LEU A 34 1.54 6.47 2.08
N VAL A 35 1.17 6.96 3.26
CA VAL A 35 1.06 8.41 3.52
C VAL A 35 2.39 9.13 3.31
N ARG A 36 3.51 8.55 3.78
CA ARG A 36 4.84 9.12 3.55
C ARG A 36 5.19 9.17 2.07
N LEU A 37 4.97 8.08 1.34
CA LEU A 37 5.20 8.01 -0.11
C LEU A 37 4.35 9.03 -0.86
N GLU A 38 3.06 9.16 -0.53
CA GLU A 38 2.17 10.12 -1.15
C GLU A 38 2.64 11.56 -0.91
N ASN A 39 3.03 11.89 0.33
CA ASN A 39 3.57 13.21 0.66
C ASN A 39 4.87 13.51 -0.10
N THR A 40 5.78 12.54 -0.20
CA THR A 40 7.00 12.68 -0.98
C THR A 40 6.70 12.88 -2.47
N LEU A 41 5.81 12.07 -3.06
CA LEU A 41 5.41 12.21 -4.45
C LEU A 41 4.78 13.56 -4.72
N ARG A 42 3.87 14.04 -3.86
CA ARG A 42 3.29 15.39 -3.96
C ARG A 42 4.37 16.47 -3.94
N HIS A 43 5.39 16.32 -3.10
CA HIS A 43 6.51 17.27 -3.08
C HIS A 43 7.30 17.23 -4.39
N VAL A 44 7.69 16.04 -4.87
CA VAL A 44 8.41 15.86 -6.14
C VAL A 44 7.63 16.42 -7.33
N VAL A 45 6.32 16.16 -7.41
CA VAL A 45 5.46 16.68 -8.47
C VAL A 45 5.40 18.21 -8.44
N ARG A 46 5.35 18.82 -7.26
CA ARG A 46 5.37 20.29 -7.13
C ARG A 46 6.71 20.91 -7.51
N THR A 47 7.82 20.21 -7.31
CA THR A 47 9.16 20.72 -7.65
C THR A 47 9.55 20.44 -9.10
N THR A 48 8.93 19.45 -9.74
CA THR A 48 9.18 19.11 -11.14
C THR A 48 8.26 19.93 -12.03
N ALA A 49 8.79 20.95 -12.71
CA ALA A 49 8.02 21.73 -13.67
C ALA A 49 7.44 20.81 -14.76
N ASP A 50 6.15 20.97 -15.07
CA ASP A 50 5.41 20.29 -16.15
C ASP A 50 5.14 18.79 -15.97
N VAL A 51 5.25 18.25 -14.74
CA VAL A 51 4.81 16.89 -14.42
C VAL A 51 3.66 16.93 -13.43
N SER A 52 2.63 16.13 -13.69
CA SER A 52 1.47 15.91 -12.82
C SER A 52 1.19 14.42 -12.76
N VAL A 53 0.56 13.95 -11.68
CA VAL A 53 0.14 12.56 -11.56
C VAL A 53 -1.37 12.51 -11.77
N GLY A 54 -1.80 11.73 -12.75
CA GLY A 54 -3.19 11.51 -13.11
C GLY A 54 -3.81 10.32 -12.38
N GLY A 55 -4.96 9.89 -12.88
CA GLY A 55 -5.67 8.72 -12.35
C GLY A 55 -4.92 7.39 -12.55
N PRO A 56 -5.49 6.29 -12.03
CA PRO A 56 -4.94 4.95 -12.23
C PRO A 56 -4.88 4.59 -13.71
N CYS A 57 -3.80 3.95 -14.11
CA CYS A 57 -3.71 3.34 -15.44
C CYS A 57 -4.64 2.12 -15.52
N GLN A 58 -5.04 1.74 -16.73
CA GLN A 58 -5.84 0.52 -16.97
C GLN A 58 -5.12 -0.76 -16.53
N CYS A 59 -3.79 -0.75 -16.45
CA CYS A 59 -3.04 -1.91 -15.93
C CYS A 59 -3.22 -2.10 -14.42
N GLY A 60 -3.66 -1.10 -13.67
CA GLY A 60 -3.81 -1.16 -12.22
C GLY A 60 -2.50 -1.10 -11.42
N GLU A 61 -1.36 -1.32 -12.07
CA GLU A 61 -0.03 -1.36 -11.42
C GLU A 61 0.52 0.03 -11.09
N SER A 62 0.11 1.08 -11.80
CA SER A 62 0.60 2.44 -11.54
C SER A 62 -0.42 3.54 -11.84
N LEU A 63 -0.13 4.72 -11.30
CA LEU A 63 -0.77 5.97 -11.72
C LEU A 63 -0.16 6.44 -13.06
N VAL A 64 -0.96 7.16 -13.84
CA VAL A 64 -0.50 7.75 -15.10
C VAL A 64 0.27 9.04 -14.81
N ILE A 65 1.43 9.21 -15.43
CA ILE A 65 2.20 10.44 -15.39
C ILE A 65 1.74 11.34 -16.53
N VAL A 66 1.34 12.56 -16.19
CA VAL A 66 0.85 13.57 -17.11
C VAL A 66 1.92 14.64 -17.27
N THR A 67 2.34 14.90 -18.49
CA THR A 67 3.13 16.07 -18.85
C THR A 67 2.33 16.96 -19.79
N LYS A 68 2.84 18.17 -20.09
CA LYS A 68 2.16 19.12 -21.00
C LYS A 68 1.68 18.52 -22.32
N HIS A 69 2.38 17.52 -22.85
CA HIS A 69 2.12 16.98 -24.20
C HIS A 69 1.83 15.47 -24.19
N SER A 70 1.92 14.80 -23.04
CA SER A 70 1.80 13.34 -23.01
C SER A 70 1.30 12.79 -21.69
N LEU A 71 0.58 11.68 -21.78
CA LEU A 71 0.18 10.80 -20.70
C LEU A 71 1.00 9.53 -20.86
N TYR A 72 1.74 9.09 -19.85
CA TYR A 72 2.46 7.83 -19.92
C TYR A 72 2.36 7.01 -18.62
N CYS A 73 2.39 5.69 -18.76
CA CYS A 73 2.44 4.73 -17.67
C CYS A 73 3.81 4.04 -17.66
N PRO A 74 4.56 4.07 -16.54
CA PRO A 74 5.86 3.42 -16.46
C PRO A 74 5.80 1.89 -16.52
N GLU A 75 4.69 1.27 -16.11
CA GLU A 75 4.58 -0.19 -15.98
C GLU A 75 4.16 -0.88 -17.28
N CYS A 76 3.09 -0.38 -17.93
CA CYS A 76 2.56 -1.01 -19.14
C CYS A 76 2.98 -0.32 -20.45
N SER A 77 3.86 0.68 -20.36
CA SER A 77 4.30 1.51 -21.49
C SER A 77 3.16 2.18 -22.27
N TYR A 78 1.97 2.27 -21.66
CA TYR A 78 0.89 3.06 -22.23
C TYR A 78 1.37 4.50 -22.39
N GLN A 79 1.27 5.04 -23.60
CA GLN A 79 1.63 6.42 -23.90
C GLN A 79 0.58 7.01 -24.84
N ARG A 80 0.12 8.22 -24.52
CA ARG A 80 -0.80 8.98 -25.35
C ARG A 80 -0.35 10.43 -25.38
N THR A 81 -0.02 10.94 -26.56
CA THR A 81 0.19 12.38 -26.79
C THR A 81 -1.15 13.08 -26.97
N VAL A 82 -1.26 14.29 -26.42
CA VAL A 82 -2.47 15.14 -26.49
C VAL A 82 -2.39 16.06 -27.70
#